data_AF-A0A662VCR9-F1
#
_entry.id   AF-A0A662VCR9-F1
#
_cell.length_a   1.000
_cell.length_b   1.000
_cell.length_c   1.000
_cell.angle_alpha   90.00
_cell.angle_beta   90.00
_cell.angle_gamma   90.00
#
_symmetry.space_group_name_H-M   'P 1'
#
loop_
_entity.id
_entity.type
_entity.pdbx_description
1 polymer ?
#
loop_
_entity_poly.entity_id
_entity_poly.type
_entity_poly.pdbx_seq_one_letter_code
_entity_poly.pdbx_strand_id
1 'polypeptide(L)'
;KLIAIRSINPSAHSIHEMMAQVWSFVNEFKPDVLVLHGLRAIFDVHGITEEVVSYVLNIILMLRKLGITTIHVYAAIYPDEYVAAIEYSDIVLVVTTDSEGQLVLKILKTLSDGKPSTELKLDELRECIETFARH
;
A
#
# COMPACT_ATOMS: atom_id res chain seq x y z
N LYS A 1 20.96 -9.41 -3.83
CA LYS A 1 20.20 -9.74 -2.60
C LYS A 1 18.74 -9.85 -2.99
N LEU A 2 18.02 -10.90 -2.57
CA LEU A 2 16.62 -11.10 -2.96
C LEU A 2 15.66 -10.13 -2.25
N ILE A 3 16.01 -9.71 -1.03
CA ILE A 3 15.21 -8.79 -0.21
C ILE A 3 16.14 -7.77 0.46
N ALA A 4 15.77 -6.49 0.42
CA ALA A 4 16.41 -5.40 1.15
C ALA A 4 15.36 -4.66 1.97
N ILE A 5 15.66 -4.41 3.25
CA ILE A 5 14.78 -3.67 4.15
C ILE A 5 15.47 -2.35 4.49
N ARG A 6 14.71 -1.25 4.39
CA ARG A 6 15.12 0.10 4.77
C ARG A 6 14.01 0.73 5.61
N SER A 7 14.39 1.68 6.45
CA SER A 7 13.48 2.42 7.32
C SER A 7 13.75 3.91 7.17
N ILE A 8 12.67 4.69 7.19
CA ILE A 8 12.68 6.15 7.17
C ILE A 8 11.84 6.59 8.36
N ASN A 9 12.35 7.50 9.19
CA ASN A 9 11.56 8.07 10.29
C ASN A 9 10.79 9.31 9.78
N PRO A 10 9.45 9.27 9.67
CA PRO A 10 8.69 10.42 9.16
C PRO A 10 8.83 11.67 10.04
N SER A 11 9.02 11.52 11.35
CA SER A 11 9.16 12.67 12.25
C SER A 11 10.52 13.36 12.16
N ALA A 12 11.52 12.71 11.54
CA ALA A 12 12.89 13.23 11.45
C ALA A 12 13.17 13.91 10.10
N HIS A 13 12.24 13.83 9.15
CA HIS A 13 12.45 14.24 7.78
C HIS A 13 11.24 15.03 7.26
N SER A 14 11.50 16.04 6.45
CA SER A 14 10.47 16.63 5.59
C SER A 14 9.98 15.62 4.55
N ILE A 15 8.79 15.87 3.98
CA ILE A 15 8.25 15.03 2.90
C ILE A 15 9.24 14.89 1.73
N HIS A 16 9.93 15.98 1.37
CA HIS A 16 10.92 16.02 0.29
C HIS A 16 12.13 15.11 0.58
N GLU A 17 12.66 15.14 1.81
CA GLU A 17 13.78 14.31 2.21
C GLU A 17 13.41 12.83 2.21
N MET A 18 12.19 12.49 2.68
CA MET A 18 11.70 11.11 2.60
C MET A 18 11.61 10.64 1.15
N MET A 19 11.11 11.47 0.23
CA MET A 19 11.06 11.11 -1.19
C MET A 19 12.44 10.88 -1.79
N ALA A 20 13.40 11.76 -1.47
CA ALA A 20 14.77 11.64 -1.95
C ALA A 20 15.39 10.32 -1.46
N GLN A 21 15.10 9.90 -0.23
CA GLN A 21 15.55 8.61 0.29
C GLN A 21 14.89 7.43 -0.44
N VAL A 22 13.57 7.45 -0.65
CA VAL A 22 12.87 6.42 -1.44
C VAL A 22 13.48 6.32 -2.84
N TRP A 23 13.73 7.46 -3.49
CA TRP A 23 14.36 7.50 -4.81
C TRP A 23 15.78 6.95 -4.81
N SER A 24 16.57 7.29 -3.78
CA SER A 24 17.92 6.74 -3.62
C SER A 24 17.89 5.22 -3.48
N PHE A 25 16.95 4.66 -2.72
CA PHE A 25 16.81 3.21 -2.57
C PHE A 25 16.36 2.55 -3.88
N VAL A 26 15.41 3.14 -4.59
CA VAL A 26 14.96 2.63 -5.90
C VAL A 26 16.11 2.58 -6.90
N ASN A 27 16.95 3.62 -6.96
CA ASN A 27 18.11 3.64 -7.85
C ASN A 27 19.22 2.67 -7.43
N GLU A 28 19.45 2.51 -6.12
CA GLU A 28 20.45 1.58 -5.59
C GLU A 28 20.06 0.12 -5.86
N PHE A 29 18.81 -0.25 -5.56
CA PHE A 29 18.37 -1.65 -5.60
C PHE A 29 17.71 -2.07 -6.91
N LYS A 30 17.15 -1.11 -7.68
CA LYS A 30 16.37 -1.37 -8.90
C LYS A 30 15.34 -2.49 -8.71
N PRO A 31 14.42 -2.36 -7.74
CA PRO A 31 13.53 -3.45 -7.37
C PRO A 31 12.43 -3.67 -8.43
N ASP A 32 12.07 -4.92 -8.70
CA ASP A 32 10.84 -5.26 -9.43
C ASP A 32 9.59 -5.07 -8.56
N VAL A 33 9.75 -5.24 -7.24
CA VAL A 33 8.69 -5.10 -6.22
C VAL A 33 9.16 -4.21 -5.07
N LEU A 34 8.38 -3.19 -4.73
CA LEU A 34 8.62 -2.29 -3.61
C LEU A 34 7.43 -2.31 -2.65
N VAL A 35 7.69 -2.60 -1.37
CA VAL A 35 6.68 -2.55 -0.30
C VAL A 35 6.92 -1.30 0.55
N LEU A 36 5.95 -0.39 0.57
CA LEU A 36 5.96 0.82 1.38
C LEU A 36 5.00 0.64 2.56
N HIS A 37 5.57 0.31 3.71
CA HIS A 37 4.83 0.11 4.94
C HIS A 37 4.72 1.40 5.77
N GLY A 38 3.57 1.60 6.42
CA GLY A 38 3.38 2.70 7.36
C GLY A 38 3.01 4.03 6.71
N LEU A 39 2.36 4.00 5.54
CA LEU A 39 1.97 5.21 4.81
C LEU A 39 1.09 6.16 5.66
N ARG A 40 0.28 5.61 6.58
CA ARG A 40 -0.50 6.37 7.56
C ARG A 40 0.36 7.34 8.40
N ALA A 41 1.53 6.90 8.85
CA ALA A 41 2.40 7.71 9.71
C ALA A 41 2.88 9.00 9.03
N ILE A 42 2.99 9.00 7.69
CA ILE A 42 3.33 10.21 6.93
C ILE A 42 2.22 11.25 7.07
N PHE A 43 0.96 10.84 6.93
CA PHE A 43 -0.19 11.73 7.06
C PHE A 43 -0.40 12.19 8.51
N ASP A 44 -0.14 11.34 9.50
CA ASP A 44 -0.26 11.73 10.91
C ASP A 44 0.79 12.77 11.31
N VAL A 45 2.01 12.67 10.76
CA VAL A 45 3.12 13.59 11.08
C VAL A 45 3.04 14.90 10.29
N HIS A 46 2.73 14.84 8.99
CA HIS A 46 2.76 16.00 8.10
C HIS A 46 1.38 16.60 7.82
N GLY A 47 0.31 15.95 8.27
CA GLY A 47 -1.06 16.31 7.96
C GLY A 47 -1.51 15.84 6.57
N ILE A 48 -2.83 15.84 6.37
CA ILE A 48 -3.44 15.61 5.05
C ILE A 48 -3.56 16.97 4.36
N THR A 49 -2.45 17.45 3.78
CA THR A 49 -2.41 18.69 3.01
C THR A 49 -2.34 18.38 1.51
N GLU A 50 -2.73 19.35 0.67
CA GLU A 50 -2.60 19.25 -0.79
C GLU A 50 -1.16 18.92 -1.21
N GLU A 51 -0.18 19.52 -0.53
CA GLU A 51 1.25 19.27 -0.76
C GLU A 51 1.60 17.79 -0.50
N VAL A 52 1.26 17.26 0.68
CA VAL A 52 1.57 15.86 1.04
C VAL A 52 0.88 14.88 0.09
N VAL A 53 -0.40 15.13 -0.24
CA VAL A 53 -1.15 14.27 -1.18
C VAL A 53 -0.53 14.31 -2.58
N SER A 54 -0.18 15.49 -3.08
CA SER A 54 0.46 15.66 -4.39
C SER A 54 1.81 14.96 -4.45
N TYR A 55 2.58 15.01 -3.36
CA TYR A 55 3.87 14.33 -3.27
C TYR A 55 3.75 12.81 -3.26
N VAL A 56 2.82 12.26 -2.47
CA VAL A 56 2.55 10.82 -2.48
C VAL A 56 2.09 10.35 -3.86
N LEU A 57 1.19 11.10 -4.52
CA LEU A 57 0.75 10.79 -5.87
C LEU A 57 1.91 10.79 -6.88
N ASN A 58 2.81 11.77 -6.79
CA ASN A 58 3.98 11.86 -7.66
C ASN A 58 4.88 10.63 -7.54
N ILE A 59 5.18 10.19 -6.31
CA ILE A 59 5.95 8.94 -6.09
C ILE A 59 5.29 7.76 -6.79
N ILE A 60 3.98 7.61 -6.63
CA ILE A 60 3.24 6.47 -7.17
C ILE A 60 3.28 6.47 -8.69
N LEU A 61 3.06 7.62 -9.32
CA LEU A 61 3.12 7.77 -10.78
C LEU A 61 4.54 7.51 -11.32
N MET A 62 5.56 7.98 -10.60
CA MET A 62 6.96 7.74 -10.95
C MET A 62 7.33 6.25 -10.88
N LEU A 63 6.97 5.57 -9.78
CA LEU A 63 7.23 4.13 -9.61
C LEU A 63 6.50 3.31 -10.68
N ARG A 64 5.24 3.68 -10.99
CA ARG A 64 4.46 3.10 -12.08
C ARG A 64 5.14 3.26 -13.43
N LYS A 65 5.66 4.46 -13.73
CA LYS A 65 6.40 4.73 -14.98
C LYS A 65 7.66 3.85 -15.11
N LEU A 66 8.30 3.51 -14.00
CA LEU A 66 9.46 2.62 -13.98
C LEU A 66 9.08 1.13 -14.08
N GLY A 67 7.79 0.79 -14.11
CA GLY A 67 7.32 -0.60 -14.15
C GLY A 67 7.50 -1.36 -12.84
N ILE A 68 7.70 -0.65 -11.72
CA ILE A 68 7.88 -1.27 -10.40
C ILE A 68 6.53 -1.61 -9.81
N THR A 69 6.33 -2.86 -9.40
CA THR A 69 5.13 -3.26 -8.66
C THR A 69 5.23 -2.71 -7.24
N THR A 70 4.23 -1.93 -6.81
CA THR A 70 4.25 -1.27 -5.49
C THR A 70 3.11 -1.75 -4.61
N ILE A 71 3.42 -2.09 -3.36
CA ILE A 71 2.45 -2.45 -2.33
C ILE A 71 2.51 -1.40 -1.23
N HIS A 72 1.44 -0.63 -1.07
CA HIS A 72 1.32 0.38 -0.02
C HIS A 72 0.50 -0.18 1.14
N VAL A 73 1.06 -0.15 2.36
CA VAL A 73 0.35 -0.59 3.57
C VAL A 73 -0.07 0.63 4.36
N TYR A 74 -1.38 0.76 4.57
CA TYR A 74 -2.02 1.89 5.24
C TYR A 74 -2.92 1.39 6.36
N ALA A 75 -2.77 1.94 7.56
CA ALA A 75 -3.67 1.68 8.68
C ALA A 75 -4.77 2.74 8.71
N ALA A 76 -6.03 2.30 8.61
CA ALA A 76 -7.20 3.18 8.58
C ALA A 76 -8.29 2.66 9.51
N ILE A 77 -9.11 3.59 10.03
CA ILE A 77 -10.41 3.26 10.63
C ILE A 77 -11.43 3.17 9.48
N TYR A 78 -11.34 2.13 8.66
CA TYR A 78 -12.20 1.96 7.49
C TYR A 78 -13.54 1.28 7.87
N PRO A 79 -14.71 1.74 7.37
CA PRO A 79 -14.93 2.78 6.34
C PRO A 79 -15.15 4.20 6.88
N ASP A 80 -14.95 4.43 8.18
CA ASP A 80 -15.25 5.70 8.85
C ASP A 80 -14.23 6.81 8.56
N GLU A 81 -13.12 6.47 7.91
CA GLU A 81 -12.03 7.37 7.54
C GLU A 81 -11.84 7.45 6.02
N TYR A 82 -11.63 8.67 5.51
CA TYR A 82 -11.23 8.86 4.13
C TYR A 82 -9.76 8.44 3.90
N VAL A 83 -9.56 7.48 3.01
CA VAL A 83 -8.23 6.97 2.64
C VAL A 83 -7.90 7.40 1.22
N ALA A 84 -7.16 8.50 1.07
CA ALA A 84 -6.75 9.03 -0.23
C ALA A 84 -6.06 7.97 -1.11
N ALA A 85 -5.39 6.99 -0.50
CA ALA A 85 -4.71 5.91 -1.20
C ALA A 85 -5.59 5.00 -2.04
N ILE A 86 -6.89 4.98 -1.79
CA ILE A 86 -7.84 4.21 -2.59
C ILE A 86 -7.92 4.73 -4.03
N GLU A 87 -7.85 6.05 -4.23
CA GLU A 87 -8.08 6.68 -5.53
C GLU A 87 -6.97 6.39 -6.52
N TYR A 88 -5.72 6.44 -6.08
CA TYR A 88 -4.54 6.25 -6.93
C TYR A 88 -4.00 4.82 -6.94
N SER A 89 -4.63 3.89 -6.21
CA SER A 89 -4.28 2.47 -6.24
C SER A 89 -5.04 1.73 -7.34
N ASP A 90 -4.35 0.79 -7.99
CA ASP A 90 -4.93 -0.07 -9.02
C ASP A 90 -5.77 -1.21 -8.40
N ILE A 91 -5.30 -1.73 -7.27
CA ILE A 91 -5.97 -2.76 -6.46
C ILE A 91 -6.01 -2.26 -5.02
N VAL A 92 -7.17 -2.39 -4.37
CA VAL A 92 -7.33 -2.06 -2.95
C VAL A 92 -7.85 -3.29 -2.23
N LEU A 93 -7.07 -3.74 -1.25
CA LEU A 93 -7.41 -4.82 -0.35
C LEU A 93 -7.54 -4.25 1.06
N VAL A 94 -8.62 -4.60 1.74
CA VAL A 94 -8.89 -4.16 3.12
C VAL A 94 -8.93 -5.38 4.01
N VAL A 95 -8.03 -5.42 4.99
CA VAL A 95 -8.09 -6.40 6.08
C VAL A 95 -8.89 -5.77 7.21
N THR A 96 -10.00 -6.40 7.60
CA THR A 96 -10.87 -5.94 8.68
C THR A 96 -11.31 -7.12 9.54
N THR A 97 -12.09 -6.84 10.58
CA THR A 97 -12.69 -7.84 11.46
C THR A 97 -14.21 -7.84 11.25
N ASP A 98 -14.84 -9.01 11.16
CA ASP A 98 -16.30 -9.13 11.11
C ASP A 98 -16.97 -8.96 12.48
N SER A 99 -18.30 -9.11 12.54
CA SER A 99 -19.07 -9.01 13.79
C SER A 99 -18.74 -10.10 14.81
N GLU A 100 -18.12 -11.21 14.40
CA GLU A 100 -17.73 -12.33 15.25
C GLU A 100 -16.27 -12.23 15.72
N GLY A 101 -15.54 -11.20 15.29
CA GLY A 101 -14.13 -11.04 15.65
C GLY A 101 -13.17 -11.74 14.70
N GLN A 102 -13.63 -12.26 13.55
CA GLN A 102 -12.78 -12.97 12.60
C GLN A 102 -12.14 -12.02 11.59
N LEU A 103 -10.89 -12.30 11.20
CA LEU A 103 -10.19 -11.54 10.17
C LEU A 103 -10.75 -11.86 8.79
N VAL A 104 -11.06 -10.80 8.04
CA VAL A 104 -11.65 -10.87 6.71
C VAL A 104 -10.86 -9.99 5.75
N LEU A 105 -10.60 -10.50 4.54
CA LEU A 105 -10.03 -9.71 3.45
C LEU A 105 -11.14 -9.29 2.49
N LYS A 106 -11.31 -7.99 2.29
CA LYS A 106 -12.25 -7.42 1.33
C LYS A 106 -11.47 -6.85 0.15
N ILE A 107 -11.81 -7.27 -1.07
CA ILE A 107 -11.35 -6.59 -2.27
C ILE A 107 -12.29 -5.41 -2.48
N LEU A 108 -11.76 -4.19 -2.46
CA LEU A 108 -12.55 -2.96 -2.63
C LEU A 108 -12.49 -2.42 -4.07
N LYS A 109 -11.34 -2.59 -4.73
CA LYS A 109 -11.06 -2.02 -6.05
C LYS A 109 -10.14 -2.94 -6.84
N THR A 110 -10.39 -3.09 -8.14
CA THR A 110 -9.45 -3.59 -9.15
C THR A 110 -9.62 -2.78 -10.44
N LEU A 111 -8.54 -2.66 -11.22
CA LEU A 111 -8.49 -1.93 -12.50
C LEU A 111 -9.46 -2.45 -13.58
N SER A 112 -9.92 -3.69 -13.49
CA SER A 112 -10.72 -4.32 -14.54
C SER A 112 -12.12 -3.71 -14.67
N ASP A 113 -12.79 -3.36 -13.55
CA ASP A 113 -14.22 -2.94 -13.56
C ASP A 113 -14.60 -1.94 -12.44
N GLY A 114 -13.64 -1.32 -11.76
CA GLY A 114 -13.91 -0.21 -10.82
C GLY A 114 -14.69 -0.55 -9.53
N LYS A 115 -15.32 -1.73 -9.41
CA LYS A 115 -15.90 -2.26 -8.17
C LYS A 115 -15.96 -3.80 -8.16
N PRO A 116 -15.01 -4.50 -7.50
CA PRO A 116 -15.27 -5.80 -6.91
C PRO A 116 -15.76 -5.58 -5.48
N SER A 117 -16.90 -6.16 -5.13
CA SER A 117 -17.39 -6.29 -3.75
C SER A 117 -17.35 -7.76 -3.37
N THR A 118 -16.15 -8.35 -3.40
CA THR A 118 -15.94 -9.76 -3.03
C THR A 118 -15.20 -9.79 -1.70
N GLU A 119 -15.87 -10.33 -0.70
CA GLU A 119 -15.30 -10.68 0.59
C GLU A 119 -14.65 -12.06 0.44
N LEU A 120 -13.34 -12.14 0.66
CA LEU A 120 -12.60 -13.40 0.72
C LEU A 120 -12.33 -13.71 2.19
N LYS A 121 -12.84 -14.84 2.65
CA LYS A 121 -12.55 -15.32 4.00
C LYS A 121 -11.12 -15.86 4.06
N LEU A 122 -10.50 -15.76 5.23
CA LEU A 122 -9.11 -16.20 5.41
C LEU A 122 -8.92 -17.68 5.06
N ASP A 123 -9.93 -18.51 5.31
CA ASP A 123 -9.92 -19.94 4.99
C ASP A 123 -9.93 -20.19 3.47
N GLU A 124 -10.68 -19.41 2.69
CA GLU A 124 -10.70 -19.48 1.22
C GLU A 124 -9.34 -19.06 0.65
N LEU A 125 -8.69 -18.10 1.30
CA LEU A 125 -7.37 -17.61 0.92
C LEU A 125 -6.27 -18.64 1.24
N ARG A 126 -6.39 -19.33 2.38
CA ARG A 126 -5.54 -20.48 2.73
C ARG A 126 -5.68 -21.61 1.71
N GLU A 127 -6.91 -21.96 1.34
CA GLU A 127 -7.17 -23.00 0.35
C GLU A 127 -6.54 -22.66 -1.02
N CYS A 128 -6.64 -21.39 -1.45
CA CYS A 128 -5.96 -20.90 -2.64
C CYS A 128 -4.43 -21.05 -2.56
N ILE A 129 -3.82 -20.61 -1.45
CA ILE A 129 -2.36 -20.69 -1.25
C ILE A 129 -1.90 -22.16 -1.24
N GLU A 130 -2.62 -23.03 -0.55
CA GLU A 130 -2.29 -24.45 -0.49
C GLU A 130 -2.44 -25.15 -1.85
N THR A 131 -3.42 -24.73 -2.64
CA THR A 131 -3.62 -25.25 -4.00
C THR A 131 -2.47 -24.84 -4.91
N PHE A 132 -2.03 -23.57 -4.84
CA PHE A 132 -0.89 -23.08 -5.62
C PHE A 132 0.46 -23.64 -5.14
N ALA A 133 0.63 -23.89 -3.85
CA ALA A 133 1.87 -24.47 -3.30
C ALA A 133 2.07 -25.95 -3.65
N ARG A 134 1.03 -26.63 -4.17
CA ARG A 134 1.08 -28.02 -4.65
C ARG A 134 1.35 -28.14 -6.15
N HIS A 135 1.60 -27.03 -6.85
CA HIS A 135 1.99 -26.97 -8.26
C HIS A 135 3.37 -26.33 -8.38
#